data_AF-A0A2G5UM65-F1
#
_entry.id   AF-A0A2G5UM65-F1
#
_cell.length_a   1.000
_cell.length_b   1.000
_cell.length_c   1.000
_cell.angle_alpha   90.00
_cell.angle_beta   90.00
_cell.angle_gamma   90.00
#
_symmetry.space_group_name_H-M   'P 1'
#
loop_
_entity.id
_entity.type
_entity.pdbx_description
1 polymer ?
#
loop_
_entity_poly.entity_id
_entity_poly.type
_entity_poly.pdbx_seq_one_letter_code
_entity_poly.pdbx_strand_id
1 'polypeptide(L)' 'MTKSRRPKNRRVQTAEKRRIATLREKERQRKLGEAFESLANVLPWNRSDAEQRSQKQILYRAIEYIGQLRQVLEATQG' A
#
# COMPACT_ATOMS: atom_id res chain seq x y z
N MET A 1 49.20 5.77 -28.11
CA MET A 1 47.85 5.15 -28.02
C MET A 1 47.29 5.36 -26.61
N THR A 2 46.46 6.39 -26.39
CA THR A 2 45.87 6.69 -25.09
C THR A 2 44.63 5.82 -24.85
N LYS A 3 44.72 4.84 -23.94
CA LYS A 3 43.55 4.07 -23.48
C LYS A 3 42.60 4.98 -22.70
N SER A 4 41.50 5.37 -23.32
CA SER A 4 40.39 6.09 -22.69
C SER A 4 39.79 5.25 -21.56
N ARG A 5 40.14 5.60 -20.31
CA ARG A 5 39.52 5.02 -19.11
C ARG A 5 38.08 5.55 -19.02
N ARG A 6 37.09 4.74 -19.44
CA ARG A 6 35.66 5.05 -19.19
C ARG A 6 35.43 5.29 -17.68
N PRO A 7 34.58 6.26 -17.27
CA PRO A 7 34.53 6.72 -15.89
C PRO A 7 33.80 5.71 -15.01
N LYS A 8 34.56 4.94 -14.23
CA LYS A 8 34.08 3.99 -13.22
C LYS A 8 33.07 4.64 -12.24
N ASN A 9 33.24 5.93 -11.96
CA ASN A 9 32.36 6.73 -11.10
C ASN A 9 30.92 6.87 -11.59
N ARG A 10 30.68 6.94 -12.91
CA ARG A 10 29.32 7.16 -13.44
C ARG A 10 28.43 5.94 -13.25
N ARG A 11 29.01 4.73 -13.27
CA ARG A 11 28.28 3.47 -13.02
C ARG A 11 27.91 3.30 -11.54
N VAL A 12 28.83 3.66 -10.64
CA VAL A 12 28.60 3.64 -9.17
C VAL A 12 27.50 4.64 -8.77
N GLN A 13 27.53 5.86 -9.32
CA GLN A 13 26.46 6.84 -9.08
C GLN A 13 25.09 6.37 -9.58
N THR A 14 25.02 5.67 -10.71
CA THR A 14 23.76 5.10 -11.21
C THR A 14 23.25 3.95 -10.33
N ALA A 15 24.14 3.11 -9.81
CA ALA A 15 23.78 2.03 -8.88
C ALA A 15 23.23 2.58 -7.55
N GLU A 16 23.87 3.61 -6.99
CA GLU A 16 23.40 4.23 -5.75
C GLU A 16 22.04 4.93 -5.92
N LYS A 17 21.82 5.62 -7.05
CA LYS A 17 20.50 6.19 -7.38
C LYS A 17 19.41 5.12 -7.43
N ARG A 18 19.69 3.96 -8.02
CA ARG A 18 18.73 2.83 -8.05
C ARG A 18 18.47 2.31 -6.64
N ARG A 19 19.52 2.12 -5.83
CA ARG A 19 19.39 1.67 -4.44
C ARG A 19 18.49 2.60 -3.63
N ILE A 20 18.71 3.91 -3.72
CA ILE A 20 17.89 4.92 -3.05
C ILE A 20 16.43 4.87 -3.55
N ALA A 21 16.21 4.76 -4.86
CA ALA A 21 14.86 4.64 -5.42
C ALA A 21 14.14 3.38 -4.91
N THR A 22 14.82 2.24 -4.86
CA THR A 22 14.28 0.99 -4.31
C THR A 22 13.91 1.12 -2.84
N LEU A 23 14.77 1.76 -2.02
CA LEU A 23 14.47 2.01 -0.61
C LEU A 23 13.24 2.91 -0.43
N ARG A 24 13.12 3.96 -1.25
CA ARG A 24 11.95 4.85 -1.25
C ARG A 24 10.68 4.10 -1.61
N GLU A 25 10.71 3.26 -2.64
CA GLU A 25 9.55 2.47 -3.04
C GLU A 25 9.17 1.44 -1.98
N LYS A 26 10.17 0.79 -1.35
CA LYS A 26 9.92 -0.14 -0.23
C LYS A 26 9.22 0.57 0.93
N GLU A 27 9.65 1.77 1.29
CA GLU A 27 9.01 2.55 2.34
C GLU A 27 7.59 3.01 1.96
N ARG A 28 7.38 3.42 0.70
CA ARG A 28 6.04 3.76 0.19
C ARG A 28 5.08 2.56 0.29
N GLN A 29 5.55 1.37 -0.11
CA GLN A 29 4.77 0.14 -0.03
C GLN A 29 4.48 -0.27 1.41
N ARG A 30 5.45 -0.09 2.33
CA ARG A 30 5.25 -0.33 3.77
C ARG A 30 4.11 0.52 4.32
N LYS A 31 4.14 1.84 4.07
CA LYS A 31 3.07 2.77 4.47
C LYS A 31 1.71 2.41 3.87
N LEU A 32 1.70 1.97 2.61
CA LEU A 32 0.48 1.51 1.96
C LEU A 32 -0.07 0.25 2.67
N GLY A 33 0.79 -0.71 3.00
CA GLY A 33 0.44 -1.89 3.79
C GLY A 33 -0.17 -1.54 5.14
N GLU A 34 0.47 -0.65 5.90
CA GLU A 34 -0.05 -0.16 7.20
C GLU A 34 -1.44 0.48 7.07
N ALA A 35 -1.68 1.23 5.99
CA ALA A 35 -3.00 1.81 5.72
C ALA A 35 -4.06 0.75 5.42
N PHE A 36 -3.71 -0.31 4.69
CA PHE A 36 -4.61 -1.45 4.46
C PHE A 36 -4.93 -2.22 5.74
N GLU A 37 -3.94 -2.43 6.61
CA GLU A 37 -4.15 -3.06 7.92
C GLU A 37 -5.07 -2.20 8.80
N SER A 38 -4.83 -0.89 8.84
CA SER A 38 -5.67 0.06 9.58
C SER A 38 -7.12 0.04 9.08
N LEU A 39 -7.33 0.04 7.77
CA LEU A 39 -8.66 -0.08 7.18
C LEU A 39 -9.29 -1.44 7.48
N ALA A 40 -8.54 -2.54 7.40
CA ALA A 40 -9.06 -3.86 7.74
C ALA A 40 -9.50 -3.93 9.20
N ASN A 41 -8.83 -3.27 10.13
CA ASN A 41 -9.19 -3.35 11.55
C ASN A 41 -10.51 -2.65 11.92
N VAL A 42 -10.95 -1.68 11.14
CA VAL A 42 -12.22 -0.97 11.40
C VAL A 42 -13.44 -1.61 10.73
N LEU A 43 -13.21 -2.53 9.79
CA LEU A 43 -14.28 -3.18 9.04
C LEU A 43 -14.85 -4.37 9.82
N PRO A 44 -16.17 -4.61 9.76
CA PRO A 44 -16.77 -5.79 10.36
C PRO A 44 -16.46 -7.02 9.52
N TRP A 45 -15.72 -7.97 10.12
CA TRP A 45 -15.37 -9.25 9.51
C TRP A 45 -15.94 -10.41 10.32
N ASN A 46 -16.28 -11.49 9.61
CA ASN A 46 -16.59 -12.76 10.26
C ASN A 46 -15.28 -13.49 10.62
N ARG A 47 -15.33 -14.38 11.62
CA ARG A 47 -14.14 -15.13 12.10
C ARG A 47 -13.46 -15.93 10.99
N SER A 48 -14.21 -16.41 10.00
CA SER A 48 -13.70 -17.12 8.81
C SER A 48 -12.84 -16.25 7.90
N ASP A 49 -13.06 -14.94 7.91
CA ASP A 49 -12.48 -14.00 6.94
C ASP A 49 -11.29 -13.24 7.54
N ALA A 50 -10.87 -13.59 8.76
CA ALA A 50 -9.88 -12.85 9.52
C ALA A 50 -8.43 -13.15 9.10
N GLU A 51 -8.15 -14.36 8.62
CA GLU A 51 -6.78 -14.85 8.48
C GLU A 51 -6.12 -14.54 7.13
N GLN A 52 -6.89 -14.23 6.07
CA GLN A 52 -6.34 -14.01 4.72
C GLN A 52 -7.10 -12.95 3.91
N ARG A 53 -7.00 -11.69 4.33
CA ARG A 53 -7.66 -10.57 3.62
C ARG A 53 -6.76 -10.02 2.53
N SER A 54 -7.14 -10.20 1.27
CA SER A 54 -6.49 -9.49 0.17
C SER A 54 -6.82 -7.99 0.22
N GLN A 55 -5.91 -7.15 -0.29
CA GLN A 55 -6.14 -5.70 -0.46
C GLN A 55 -7.45 -5.41 -1.20
N LYS A 56 -7.76 -6.22 -2.22
CA LYS A 56 -8.99 -6.12 -3.02
C LYS A 56 -10.24 -6.35 -2.17
N GLN A 57 -10.26 -7.39 -1.31
CA GLN A 57 -11.38 -7.66 -0.43
C GLN A 57 -11.58 -6.57 0.63
N ILE A 58 -10.48 -6.01 1.17
CA ILE A 58 -10.55 -4.89 2.12
C ILE A 58 -11.28 -3.70 1.50
N LEU A 59 -10.95 -3.35 0.24
CA LEU A 59 -11.60 -2.24 -0.45
C LEU A 59 -13.09 -2.48 -0.72
N TYR A 60 -13.46 -3.68 -1.20
CA TYR A 60 -14.88 -3.98 -1.44
C TYR A 60 -15.69 -3.94 -0.14
N ARG A 61 -15.14 -4.52 0.93
CA ARG A 61 -15.81 -4.51 2.23
C ARG A 61 -15.95 -3.10 2.79
N ALA A 62 -14.97 -2.22 2.56
CA ALA A 62 -15.06 -0.82 2.94
C ALA A 62 -16.21 -0.10 2.23
N ILE A 63 -16.36 -0.30 0.92
CA ILE A 63 -17.45 0.30 0.15
C ILE A 63 -18.80 -0.19 0.67
N GLU A 64 -18.94 -1.50 0.88
CA GLU A 64 -20.17 -2.10 1.40
C GLU A 64 -20.52 -1.54 2.78
N TYR A 65 -19.54 -1.48 3.70
CA TYR A 65 -19.76 -1.03 5.06
C TYR A 65 -20.13 0.46 5.12
N ILE A 66 -19.47 1.31 4.33
CA ILE A 66 -19.87 2.71 4.19
C ILE A 66 -21.33 2.81 3.70
N GLY A 67 -21.72 1.99 2.72
CA GLY A 67 -23.10 1.93 2.24
C GLY A 67 -24.11 1.55 3.32
N GLN A 68 -23.80 0.53 4.12
CA GLN A 68 -24.64 0.09 5.25
C GLN A 68 -24.78 1.19 6.32
N LEU A 69 -23.67 1.82 6.70
CA LEU A 69 -23.68 2.91 7.68
C LEU A 69 -24.54 4.09 7.20
N ARG A 70 -24.46 4.43 5.92
CA ARG A 70 -25.32 5.48 5.33
C ARG A 70 -26.80 5.14 5.44
N GLN A 71 -27.19 3.92 5.11
CA GLN A 71 -28.59 3.49 5.22
C GLN A 71 -29.11 3.56 6.65
N VAL A 72 -28.31 3.14 7.64
CA VAL A 72 -28.70 3.23 9.06
C VAL A 72 -28.90 4.68 9.48
N LEU A 73 -27.98 5.58 9.09
CA LEU A 73 -28.08 7.00 9.42
C LEU A 73 -29.31 7.66 8.78
N GLU A 74 -29.57 7.38 7.50
CA GLU A 74 -30.74 7.91 6.77
C GLU A 74 -32.06 7.38 7.36
N ALA A 75 -32.12 6.11 7.76
CA ALA A 75 -33.30 5.51 8.39
C ALA A 75 -33.58 6.03 9.81
N THR A 76 -32.57 6.55 10.51
CA THR A 76 -32.72 7.10 11.87
C THR A 76 -33.14 8.58 11.86
N GLN A 77 -33.05 9.25 10.71
CA GLN A 77 -33.41 10.67 10.55
C GLN A 77 -34.83 10.89 10.00
N GLY A 78 -35.56 9.82 9.64
CA GLY A 78 -36.98 9.84 9.26
C GLY A 78 -37.87 9.30 10.37
#